data_AF-A0AAE3ZQ56-F1
#
_entry.id   AF-A0AAE3ZQ56-F1
#
_cell.length_a   1.000
_cell.length_b   1.000
_cell.length_c   1.000
_cell.angle_alpha   90.00
_cell.angle_beta   90.00
_cell.angle_gamma   90.00
#
_symmetry.space_group_name_H-M   'P 1'
#
loop_
_entity.id
_entity.type
_entity.pdbx_description
1 polymer ?
#
loop_
_entity_poly.entity_id
_entity_poly.type
_entity_poly.pdbx_seq_one_letter_code
_entity_poly.pdbx_strand_id
1 'polypeptide(L)'
;MTVSTTRTTTASGAGFASALTAATGSSPATNGATGAGIVEAAKKYLGVPYVFGSTNPDKGLDCSSLVQRAYSDMGVKLPRIAADQAKVGTAVQNLAQAEPGDILAFNRPVDHVGIYLGDNKMIAAPKPGDHVKIQKVYETPSTIRRVIDDPAAATPVPAAAVSGLRAAALGTSASLSGVPYADLFTQAAAKHGVPAKLLAAVAKVESGYNPRAVSPAGAQGLMQLMPSTARGLGVDNAFDPKQAIEGAAKLLKSNLREFKSLDLALAAYNAGGGAVKKYDGIPPFAETQAYVPKVKAALAALG
;
A
#
# COMPACT_ATOMS: atom_id res chain seq x y z
N MET A 1 -27.17 -44.77 -43.98
CA MET A 1 -27.12 -43.42 -43.38
C MET A 1 -27.16 -43.56 -41.87
N THR A 2 -26.02 -43.46 -41.21
CA THR A 2 -25.90 -43.45 -39.75
C THR A 2 -25.27 -42.12 -39.35
N VAL A 3 -26.00 -41.35 -38.55
CA VAL A 3 -25.57 -40.05 -38.02
C VAL A 3 -24.81 -40.29 -36.72
N SER A 4 -23.55 -39.88 -36.66
CA SER A 4 -22.76 -39.85 -35.42
C SER A 4 -22.97 -38.51 -34.70
N THR A 5 -23.49 -38.54 -33.48
CA THR A 5 -23.65 -37.37 -32.61
C THR A 5 -22.44 -37.23 -31.69
N THR A 6 -21.79 -36.08 -31.73
CA THR A 6 -20.71 -35.66 -30.82
C THR A 6 -21.28 -35.33 -29.44
N ARG A 7 -20.73 -35.94 -28.38
CA ARG A 7 -21.06 -35.62 -26.98
C ARG A 7 -20.02 -34.63 -26.42
N THR A 8 -20.46 -33.45 -26.03
CA THR A 8 -19.67 -32.46 -25.29
C THR A 8 -19.60 -32.87 -23.81
N THR A 9 -18.39 -33.08 -23.27
CA THR A 9 -18.17 -33.31 -21.83
C THR A 9 -18.03 -31.97 -21.10
N THR A 10 -18.95 -31.69 -20.19
CA THR A 10 -18.88 -30.60 -19.20
C THR A 10 -17.85 -30.92 -18.12
N ALA A 11 -16.86 -30.04 -17.93
CA ALA A 11 -15.90 -30.14 -16.84
C ALA A 11 -16.53 -29.69 -15.50
N SER A 12 -16.39 -30.52 -14.47
CA SER A 12 -17.05 -30.40 -13.16
C SER A 12 -16.46 -29.30 -12.26
N GLY A 13 -17.33 -28.58 -11.54
CA GLY A 13 -17.02 -27.46 -10.64
C GLY A 13 -16.13 -27.74 -9.42
N ALA A 14 -15.61 -28.96 -9.26
CA ALA A 14 -14.66 -29.29 -8.19
C ALA A 14 -13.28 -28.62 -8.40
N GLY A 15 -12.90 -28.35 -9.66
CA GLY A 15 -11.65 -27.61 -9.96
C GLY A 15 -11.70 -26.14 -9.56
N PHE A 16 -12.90 -25.55 -9.51
CA PHE A 16 -13.08 -24.14 -9.14
C PHE A 16 -13.05 -23.92 -7.63
N ALA A 17 -13.58 -24.87 -6.85
CA ALA A 17 -13.53 -24.81 -5.39
C ALA A 17 -12.09 -24.92 -4.85
N SER A 18 -11.28 -25.83 -5.40
CA SER A 18 -9.86 -25.96 -5.01
C SER A 18 -9.01 -24.75 -5.43
N ALA A 19 -9.34 -24.13 -6.58
CA ALA A 19 -8.70 -22.88 -7.00
C ALA A 19 -9.11 -21.69 -6.12
N LEU A 20 -10.33 -21.69 -5.58
CA LEU A 20 -10.81 -20.67 -4.66
C LEU A 20 -10.18 -20.81 -3.27
N THR A 21 -10.02 -22.03 -2.74
CA THR A 21 -9.31 -22.28 -1.47
C THR A 21 -7.82 -21.91 -1.55
N ALA A 22 -7.18 -22.11 -2.71
CA ALA A 22 -5.81 -21.66 -2.95
C ALA A 22 -5.69 -20.13 -3.11
N ALA A 23 -6.72 -19.45 -3.59
CA ALA A 23 -6.77 -18.00 -3.74
C ALA A 23 -7.11 -17.26 -2.43
N THR A 24 -7.71 -17.92 -1.44
CA THR A 24 -8.08 -17.34 -0.14
C THR A 24 -7.04 -17.51 0.96
N GLY A 25 -5.83 -18.00 0.65
CA GLY A 25 -4.66 -17.90 1.53
C GLY A 25 -4.93 -18.11 3.02
N SER A 26 -5.51 -19.26 3.41
CA SER A 26 -5.57 -19.61 4.83
C SER A 26 -4.21 -20.14 5.26
N SER A 27 -3.36 -19.24 5.76
CA SER A 27 -2.22 -19.58 6.61
C SER A 27 -2.72 -20.20 7.94
N PRO A 28 -1.92 -21.04 8.62
CA PRO A 28 -2.37 -21.79 9.77
C PRO A 28 -2.75 -20.85 10.92
N ALA A 29 -3.88 -21.15 11.56
CA ALA A 29 -4.49 -20.35 12.63
C ALA A 29 -3.48 -19.99 13.73
N THR A 30 -3.16 -18.70 13.83
CA THR A 30 -2.81 -18.09 15.11
C THR A 30 -4.10 -18.02 15.92
N ASN A 31 -4.13 -18.64 17.10
CA ASN A 31 -5.32 -18.71 17.95
C ASN A 31 -5.85 -17.30 18.30
N GLY A 32 -6.79 -16.76 17.52
CA GLY A 32 -7.57 -15.56 17.84
C GLY A 32 -6.79 -14.25 18.04
N ALA A 33 -5.50 -14.19 17.72
CA ALA A 33 -4.72 -12.96 17.82
C ALA A 33 -5.15 -11.97 16.72
N THR A 34 -5.49 -10.74 17.11
CA THR A 34 -5.90 -9.65 16.22
C THR A 34 -5.01 -8.43 16.44
N GLY A 35 -4.94 -7.53 15.47
CA GLY A 35 -4.16 -6.29 15.59
C GLY A 35 -4.64 -5.42 16.75
N ALA A 36 -5.97 -5.34 16.93
CA ALA A 36 -6.59 -4.68 18.08
C ALA A 36 -6.22 -5.37 19.41
N GLY A 37 -6.20 -6.71 19.45
CA GLY A 37 -5.79 -7.47 20.62
C GLY A 37 -4.34 -7.20 21.04
N ILE A 38 -3.44 -7.04 20.07
CA ILE A 38 -2.04 -6.65 20.32
C ILE A 38 -1.95 -5.25 20.94
N VAL A 39 -2.75 -4.30 20.45
CA VAL A 39 -2.81 -2.95 21.02
C VAL A 39 -3.32 -2.97 22.46
N GLU A 40 -4.40 -3.71 22.74
CA GLU A 40 -4.93 -3.85 24.10
C GLU A 40 -3.94 -4.56 25.03
N ALA A 41 -3.23 -5.58 24.54
CA ALA A 41 -2.15 -6.23 25.28
C ALA A 41 -1.02 -5.24 25.60
N ALA A 42 -0.60 -4.41 24.64
CA ALA A 42 0.44 -3.41 24.84
C ALA A 42 0.04 -2.33 25.87
N LYS A 43 -1.24 -1.92 25.87
CA LYS A 43 -1.76 -0.90 26.82
C LYS A 43 -1.65 -1.33 28.29
N LYS A 44 -1.63 -2.64 28.59
CA LYS A 44 -1.41 -3.16 29.95
C LYS A 44 -0.08 -2.71 30.56
N TYR A 45 0.89 -2.36 29.71
CA TYR A 45 2.22 -1.94 30.13
C TYR A 45 2.38 -0.42 30.21
N LEU A 46 1.33 0.38 30.01
CA LEU A 46 1.41 1.84 30.14
C LEU A 46 1.93 2.24 31.52
N GLY A 47 2.89 3.17 31.53
CA GLY A 47 3.55 3.64 32.75
C GLY A 47 4.75 2.80 33.22
N VAL A 48 4.98 1.61 32.64
CA VAL A 48 6.15 0.79 32.99
C VAL A 48 7.44 1.54 32.63
N PRO A 49 8.40 1.70 33.55
CA PRO A 49 9.65 2.43 33.28
C PRO A 49 10.45 1.81 32.15
N TYR A 50 11.17 2.64 31.38
CA TYR A 50 12.12 2.14 30.42
C TYR A 50 13.37 1.60 31.11
N VAL A 51 13.74 0.35 30.82
CA VAL A 51 15.03 -0.24 31.23
C VAL A 51 15.67 -0.99 30.08
N PHE A 52 16.81 -0.51 29.59
CA PHE A 52 17.54 -1.10 28.48
C PHE A 52 17.87 -2.57 28.75
N GLY A 53 17.50 -3.47 27.84
CA GLY A 53 17.79 -4.90 27.97
C GLY A 53 16.83 -5.68 28.88
N SER A 54 15.98 -5.00 29.67
CA SER A 54 15.03 -5.69 30.55
C SER A 54 13.91 -6.39 29.78
N THR A 55 13.45 -7.52 30.29
CA THR A 55 12.27 -8.27 29.80
C THR A 55 11.20 -8.44 30.87
N ASN A 56 11.40 -7.83 32.05
CA ASN A 56 10.54 -7.99 33.21
C ASN A 56 9.70 -6.72 33.43
N PRO A 57 8.37 -6.75 33.22
CA PRO A 57 7.51 -5.56 33.36
C PRO A 57 7.52 -4.96 34.77
N ASP A 58 7.80 -5.74 35.82
CA ASP A 58 7.89 -5.23 37.20
C ASP A 58 9.18 -4.41 37.43
N LYS A 59 10.21 -4.64 36.60
CA LYS A 59 11.50 -3.95 36.67
C LYS A 59 11.65 -2.88 35.58
N GLY A 60 10.77 -2.87 34.59
CA GLY A 60 10.84 -2.00 33.42
C GLY A 60 11.03 -2.76 32.11
N LEU A 61 10.72 -2.13 30.99
CA LEU A 61 10.79 -2.72 29.65
C LEU A 61 11.59 -1.82 28.72
N ASP A 62 12.35 -2.40 27.79
CA ASP A 62 12.85 -1.68 26.62
C ASP A 62 11.88 -1.75 25.43
N CYS A 63 12.21 -1.04 24.35
CA CYS A 63 11.36 -0.95 23.16
C CYS A 63 10.98 -2.32 22.58
N SER A 64 11.94 -3.22 22.48
CA SER A 64 11.75 -4.53 21.84
C SER A 64 11.13 -5.56 22.78
N SER A 65 11.37 -5.50 24.08
CA SER A 65 10.68 -6.34 25.08
C SER A 65 9.21 -5.95 25.25
N LEU A 66 8.85 -4.66 25.16
CA LEU A 66 7.44 -4.24 25.10
C LEU A 66 6.72 -4.86 23.91
N VAL A 67 7.29 -4.71 22.70
CA VAL A 67 6.71 -5.28 21.47
C VAL A 67 6.62 -6.80 21.58
N GLN A 68 7.70 -7.47 22.00
CA GLN A 68 7.72 -8.92 22.19
C GLN A 68 6.64 -9.38 23.18
N ARG A 69 6.46 -8.67 24.29
CA ARG A 69 5.52 -9.05 25.35
C ARG A 69 4.07 -8.87 24.91
N ALA A 70 3.73 -7.75 24.29
CA ALA A 70 2.38 -7.52 23.76
C ALA A 70 1.95 -8.61 22.76
N TYR A 71 2.88 -9.05 21.91
CA TYR A 71 2.67 -10.16 20.99
C TYR A 71 2.60 -11.52 21.71
N SER A 72 3.46 -11.76 22.70
CA SER A 72 3.45 -13.00 23.49
C SER A 72 2.18 -13.17 24.31
N ASP A 73 1.59 -12.09 24.82
CA ASP A 73 0.32 -12.11 25.54
C ASP A 73 -0.84 -12.55 24.63
N MET A 74 -0.67 -12.42 23.30
CA MET A 74 -1.57 -12.93 22.27
C MET A 74 -1.10 -14.26 21.68
N GLY A 75 -0.13 -14.93 22.30
CA GLY A 75 0.41 -16.22 21.87
C GLY A 75 1.36 -16.16 20.66
N VAL A 76 1.80 -14.96 20.26
CA VAL A 76 2.67 -14.74 19.10
C VAL A 76 4.10 -14.53 19.56
N LYS A 77 5.02 -15.38 19.09
CA LYS A 77 6.44 -15.28 19.46
C LYS A 77 7.18 -14.33 18.53
N LEU A 78 7.88 -13.35 19.11
CA LEU A 78 8.76 -12.43 18.39
C LEU A 78 10.22 -12.58 18.83
N PRO A 79 11.19 -12.29 17.94
CA PRO A 79 12.60 -12.14 18.32
C PRO A 79 12.77 -11.10 19.43
N ARG A 80 13.82 -11.24 20.24
CA ARG A 80 14.09 -10.34 21.37
C ARG A 80 14.58 -8.95 20.93
N ILE A 81 15.29 -8.86 19.81
CA ILE A 81 16.01 -7.65 19.40
C ILE A 81 15.21 -6.87 18.36
N ALA A 82 15.17 -5.54 18.51
CA ALA A 82 14.44 -4.61 17.63
C ALA A 82 14.78 -4.79 16.14
N ALA A 83 16.06 -4.96 15.81
CA ALA A 83 16.52 -5.16 14.43
C ALA A 83 15.97 -6.44 13.77
N ASP A 84 15.69 -7.49 14.55
CA ASP A 84 15.11 -8.72 14.03
C ASP A 84 13.58 -8.65 14.01
N GLN A 85 12.97 -7.96 14.97
CA GLN A 85 11.54 -7.62 14.93
C GLN A 85 11.19 -6.79 13.69
N ALA A 86 12.09 -5.91 13.24
CA ALA A 86 11.94 -5.15 11.99
C ALA A 86 11.96 -6.00 10.71
N LYS A 87 12.19 -7.32 10.82
CA LYS A 87 12.24 -8.25 9.69
C LYS A 87 11.13 -9.32 9.72
N VAL A 88 10.36 -9.42 10.81
CA VAL A 88 9.30 -10.44 10.95
C VAL A 88 8.04 -10.08 10.17
N GLY A 89 7.17 -11.06 9.89
CA GLY A 89 5.89 -10.80 9.22
C GLY A 89 6.03 -10.24 7.80
N THR A 90 5.01 -9.52 7.32
CA THR A 90 4.96 -8.89 6.00
C THR A 90 5.33 -7.41 6.08
N ALA A 91 5.96 -6.88 5.02
CA ALA A 91 6.32 -5.46 4.96
C ALA A 91 5.11 -4.60 4.62
N VAL A 92 4.84 -3.58 5.43
CA VAL A 92 3.82 -2.57 5.17
C VAL A 92 4.51 -1.33 4.59
N GLN A 93 4.00 -0.81 3.48
CA GLN A 93 4.78 0.14 2.66
C GLN A 93 4.89 1.54 3.29
N ASN A 94 3.92 1.94 4.12
CA ASN A 94 3.87 3.26 4.75
C ASN A 94 2.83 3.30 5.87
N LEU A 95 2.85 4.37 6.67
CA LEU A 95 1.91 4.58 7.78
C LEU A 95 0.44 4.63 7.35
N ALA A 96 0.13 4.99 6.11
CA ALA A 96 -1.26 5.01 5.64
C ALA A 96 -1.83 3.60 5.39
N GLN A 97 -0.96 2.59 5.26
CA GLN A 97 -1.33 1.18 5.20
C GLN A 97 -1.12 0.47 6.54
N ALA A 98 -0.53 1.14 7.52
CA ALA A 98 -0.33 0.58 8.83
C ALA A 98 -1.67 0.38 9.53
N GLU A 99 -1.81 -0.77 10.18
CA GLU A 99 -2.98 -1.16 10.95
C GLU A 99 -2.59 -1.25 12.43
N PRO A 100 -3.55 -1.06 13.35
CA PRO A 100 -3.33 -1.28 14.77
C PRO A 100 -2.66 -2.64 15.01
N GLY A 101 -1.57 -2.65 15.78
CA GLY A 101 -0.77 -3.84 16.03
C GLY A 101 0.50 -3.93 15.17
N ASP A 102 0.59 -3.23 14.04
CA ASP A 102 1.79 -3.24 13.20
C ASP A 102 3.01 -2.70 13.97
N ILE A 103 4.18 -3.32 13.76
CA ILE A 103 5.44 -2.90 14.36
C ILE A 103 6.01 -1.76 13.53
N LEU A 104 6.22 -0.60 14.16
CA LEU A 104 6.96 0.52 13.60
C LEU A 104 8.41 0.43 14.05
N ALA A 105 9.36 0.41 13.12
CA ALA A 105 10.80 0.43 13.42
C ALA A 105 11.43 1.74 12.93
N PHE A 106 12.37 2.27 13.69
CA PHE A 106 13.01 3.57 13.44
C PHE A 106 14.53 3.42 13.33
N ASN A 107 15.16 4.42 12.70
CA ASN A 107 16.60 4.48 12.42
C ASN A 107 17.17 3.38 11.52
N ARG A 108 18.44 3.57 11.10
CA ARG A 108 19.26 2.59 10.37
C ARG A 108 20.71 2.68 10.90
N PRO A 109 21.21 1.66 11.62
CA PRO A 109 20.53 0.41 12.01
C PRO A 109 19.33 0.66 12.94
N VAL A 110 18.40 -0.30 12.99
CA VAL A 110 17.19 -0.19 13.84
C VAL A 110 17.58 -0.33 15.31
N ASP A 111 17.28 0.69 16.10
CA ASP A 111 17.51 0.74 17.55
C ASP A 111 16.20 0.96 18.35
N HIS A 112 15.14 1.43 17.69
CA HIS A 112 13.85 1.72 18.31
C HIS A 112 12.68 1.09 17.54
N VAL A 113 11.72 0.56 18.30
CA VAL A 113 10.48 -0.04 17.80
C VAL A 113 9.29 0.32 18.69
N GLY A 114 8.10 0.34 18.09
CA GLY A 114 6.82 0.57 18.77
C GLY A 114 5.67 -0.13 18.06
N ILE A 115 4.49 -0.14 18.68
CA ILE A 115 3.28 -0.75 18.12
C ILE A 115 2.34 0.37 17.65
N TYR A 116 1.90 0.31 16.39
CA TYR A 116 0.98 1.28 15.83
C TYR A 116 -0.42 1.14 16.44
N LEU A 117 -1.08 2.26 16.73
CA LEU A 117 -2.43 2.31 17.31
C LEU A 117 -3.49 2.78 16.32
N GLY A 118 -3.10 3.26 15.14
CA GLY A 118 -3.96 4.10 14.30
C GLY A 118 -3.76 5.60 14.59
N ASP A 119 -4.39 6.44 13.77
CA ASP A 119 -4.44 7.90 13.95
C ASP A 119 -3.08 8.58 14.19
N ASN A 120 -2.02 8.10 13.52
CA ASN A 120 -0.65 8.58 13.70
C ASN A 120 -0.15 8.50 15.16
N LYS A 121 -0.63 7.50 15.92
CA LYS A 121 -0.21 7.22 17.29
C LYS A 121 0.46 5.85 17.38
N MET A 122 1.38 5.71 18.32
CA MET A 122 2.00 4.45 18.67
C MET A 122 2.20 4.35 20.18
N ILE A 123 2.26 3.12 20.67
CA ILE A 123 2.71 2.81 22.02
C ILE A 123 4.14 2.30 21.94
N ALA A 124 5.02 2.88 22.75
CA ALA A 124 6.44 2.52 22.75
C ALA A 124 7.05 2.74 24.13
N ALA A 125 8.15 2.04 24.41
CA ALA A 125 9.08 2.35 25.48
C ALA A 125 10.26 3.13 24.83
N PRO A 126 10.30 4.47 24.92
CA PRO A 126 11.11 5.27 24.01
C PRO A 126 12.59 5.28 24.36
N LYS A 127 12.95 5.54 25.63
CA LYS A 127 14.35 5.73 26.04
C LYS A 127 14.53 5.69 27.56
N PRO A 128 15.77 5.54 28.07
CA PRO A 128 16.08 5.66 29.49
C PRO A 128 15.55 6.97 30.10
N GLY A 129 15.03 6.88 31.34
CA GLY A 129 14.42 8.01 32.03
C GLY A 129 12.98 8.32 31.61
N ASP A 130 12.41 7.53 30.71
CA ASP A 130 11.01 7.61 30.28
C ASP A 130 10.25 6.34 30.67
N HIS A 131 9.00 6.21 30.22
CA HIS A 131 8.13 5.06 30.45
C HIS A 131 7.38 4.66 29.19
N VAL A 132 6.78 3.47 29.20
CA VAL A 132 5.86 3.02 28.16
C VAL A 132 4.69 4.00 28.07
N LYS A 133 4.51 4.63 26.91
CA LYS A 133 3.45 5.62 26.69
C LYS A 133 2.91 5.59 25.29
N ILE A 134 1.70 6.13 25.13
CA ILE A 134 1.15 6.46 23.83
C ILE A 134 1.71 7.82 23.41
N GLN A 135 2.27 7.88 22.22
CA GLN A 135 2.80 9.10 21.64
C GLN A 135 2.46 9.18 20.15
N LYS A 136 2.66 10.35 19.56
CA LYS A 136 2.59 10.48 18.10
C LYS A 136 3.71 9.66 17.47
N VAL A 137 3.45 9.12 16.29
CA VAL A 137 4.52 8.70 15.40
C VAL A 137 5.27 9.97 14.99
N TYR A 138 6.47 10.14 15.57
CA TYR A 138 7.18 11.41 15.59
C TYR A 138 8.03 11.64 14.32
N GLU A 139 8.32 10.58 13.58
CA GLU A 139 9.00 10.61 12.29
C GLU A 139 8.55 9.42 11.43
N THR A 140 8.96 9.40 10.17
CA THR A 140 8.65 8.27 9.28
C THR A 140 9.42 7.02 9.72
N PRO A 141 8.75 5.89 10.04
CA PRO A 141 9.41 4.64 10.36
C PRO A 141 10.33 4.17 9.22
N SER A 142 11.50 3.63 9.56
CA SER A 142 12.44 3.08 8.58
C SER A 142 11.93 1.78 7.95
N THR A 143 11.12 1.01 8.69
CA THR A 143 10.30 -0.11 8.21
C THR A 143 9.03 -0.25 9.04
N ILE A 144 7.99 -0.86 8.45
CA ILE A 144 6.74 -1.23 9.15
C ILE A 144 6.46 -2.70 8.87
N ARG A 145 6.16 -3.48 9.92
CA ARG A 145 5.93 -4.92 9.82
C ARG A 145 4.56 -5.32 10.36
N ARG A 146 3.79 -6.03 9.53
CA ARG A 146 2.56 -6.68 9.93
C ARG A 146 2.83 -8.14 10.25
N VAL A 147 2.60 -8.52 11.49
CA VAL A 147 2.91 -9.87 11.99
C VAL A 147 1.67 -10.76 12.06
N ILE A 148 0.48 -10.16 12.20
CA ILE A 148 -0.79 -10.86 12.29
C ILE A 148 -1.68 -10.39 11.16
N ASP A 149 -2.18 -11.36 10.39
CA ASP A 149 -3.24 -11.14 9.42
C ASP A 149 -4.57 -11.16 10.19
N ASP A 150 -5.21 -10.00 10.33
CA ASP A 150 -6.47 -9.88 11.05
C ASP A 150 -7.64 -10.33 10.14
N PRO A 151 -8.34 -11.44 10.41
CA PRO A 151 -9.52 -11.81 9.64
C PRO A 151 -10.71 -10.87 9.91
N ALA A 152 -10.62 -9.99 10.93
CA ALA A 152 -11.72 -9.10 11.33
C ALA A 152 -12.00 -7.93 10.37
N ALA A 153 -11.22 -7.76 9.28
CA ALA A 153 -11.56 -6.86 8.17
C ALA A 153 -12.50 -7.51 7.13
N ALA A 154 -12.84 -8.80 7.26
CA ALA A 154 -13.77 -9.50 6.39
C ALA A 154 -15.04 -9.94 7.14
N THR A 155 -16.00 -9.02 7.30
CA THR A 155 -17.39 -9.46 7.58
C THR A 155 -17.96 -10.13 6.33
N PRO A 156 -18.67 -11.27 6.43
CA PRO A 156 -19.36 -11.84 5.27
C PRO A 156 -20.54 -10.95 4.91
N VAL A 157 -20.41 -10.19 3.82
CA VAL A 157 -21.50 -9.39 3.25
C VAL A 157 -22.60 -10.33 2.73
N PRO A 158 -23.89 -10.06 3.03
CA PRO A 158 -25.00 -10.91 2.61
C PRO A 158 -25.07 -11.01 1.08
N ALA A 159 -25.48 -12.17 0.57
CA ALA A 159 -25.56 -12.49 -0.86
C ALA A 159 -26.35 -11.46 -1.72
N ALA A 160 -27.22 -10.66 -1.10
CA ALA A 160 -27.95 -9.57 -1.76
C ALA A 160 -27.08 -8.30 -1.96
N ALA A 161 -26.15 -8.01 -1.05
CA ALA A 161 -25.23 -6.89 -1.16
C ALA A 161 -24.13 -7.14 -2.22
N VAL A 162 -23.74 -8.40 -2.44
CA VAL A 162 -22.78 -8.76 -3.52
C VAL A 162 -23.38 -8.62 -4.93
N SER A 163 -24.70 -8.69 -5.11
CA SER A 163 -25.34 -8.38 -6.40
C SER A 163 -25.36 -6.88 -6.69
N GLY A 164 -25.64 -6.06 -5.68
CA GLY A 164 -25.58 -4.60 -5.79
C GLY A 164 -24.15 -4.06 -5.93
N LEU A 165 -23.19 -4.64 -5.19
CA LEU A 165 -21.78 -4.29 -5.28
C LEU A 165 -21.15 -4.80 -6.59
N ARG A 166 -21.63 -5.91 -7.17
CA ARG A 166 -21.24 -6.32 -8.52
C ARG A 166 -21.66 -5.29 -9.57
N ALA A 167 -22.86 -4.71 -9.49
CA ALA A 167 -23.28 -3.66 -10.42
C ALA A 167 -22.47 -2.36 -10.25
N ALA A 168 -22.13 -1.97 -9.03
CA ALA A 168 -21.30 -0.79 -8.75
C ALA A 168 -19.80 -1.00 -9.05
N ALA A 169 -19.28 -2.22 -8.85
CA ALA A 169 -17.94 -2.63 -9.25
C ALA A 169 -17.84 -2.78 -10.78
N LEU A 170 -18.89 -3.25 -11.47
CA LEU A 170 -18.99 -3.18 -12.93
C LEU A 170 -19.09 -1.74 -13.45
N GLY A 171 -19.57 -0.79 -12.64
CA GLY A 171 -19.55 0.64 -12.96
C GLY A 171 -18.19 1.32 -12.76
N THR A 172 -17.31 0.75 -11.95
CA THR A 172 -15.93 1.27 -11.72
C THR A 172 -14.88 0.53 -12.55
N SER A 173 -15.17 -0.70 -12.95
CA SER A 173 -14.50 -1.40 -14.06
C SER A 173 -15.10 -0.94 -15.38
N ALA A 174 -15.04 0.35 -15.67
CA ALA A 174 -15.19 0.75 -17.05
C ALA A 174 -14.03 0.10 -17.83
N SER A 175 -14.40 -0.90 -18.62
CA SER A 175 -13.51 -1.84 -19.26
C SER A 175 -12.40 -1.08 -20.01
N LEU A 176 -11.15 -1.26 -19.59
CA LEU A 176 -9.96 -0.83 -20.33
C LEU A 176 -9.71 -1.74 -21.55
N SER A 177 -10.78 -2.21 -22.20
CA SER A 177 -10.69 -3.13 -23.34
C SER A 177 -9.85 -2.51 -24.44
N GLY A 178 -8.85 -3.25 -24.92
CA GLY A 178 -7.91 -2.77 -25.95
C GLY A 178 -6.81 -1.83 -25.46
N VAL A 179 -6.76 -1.48 -24.17
CA VAL A 179 -5.65 -0.71 -23.58
C VAL A 179 -4.50 -1.66 -23.21
N PRO A 180 -3.27 -1.44 -23.70
CA PRO A 180 -2.11 -2.22 -23.26
C PRO A 180 -1.93 -2.12 -21.74
N TYR A 181 -1.56 -3.21 -21.08
CA TYR A 181 -1.34 -3.25 -19.62
C TYR A 181 -2.60 -2.97 -18.77
N ALA A 182 -3.81 -3.11 -19.33
CA ALA A 182 -5.08 -2.90 -18.63
C ALA A 182 -5.15 -3.59 -17.24
N ASP A 183 -4.66 -4.81 -17.13
CA ASP A 183 -4.63 -5.55 -15.86
C ASP A 183 -3.70 -4.90 -14.84
N LEU A 184 -2.54 -4.40 -15.26
CA LEU A 184 -1.59 -3.71 -14.37
C LEU A 184 -2.15 -2.36 -13.91
N PHE A 185 -2.81 -1.61 -14.81
CA PHE A 185 -3.51 -0.37 -14.42
C PHE A 185 -4.63 -0.65 -13.43
N THR A 186 -5.42 -1.71 -13.64
CA THR A 186 -6.52 -2.09 -12.75
C THR A 186 -6.00 -2.53 -11.38
N GLN A 187 -4.92 -3.33 -11.35
CA GLN A 187 -4.29 -3.77 -10.11
C GLN A 187 -3.69 -2.59 -9.32
N ALA A 188 -2.95 -1.70 -9.98
CA ALA A 188 -2.36 -0.54 -9.34
C ALA A 188 -3.42 0.47 -8.87
N ALA A 189 -4.48 0.67 -9.66
CA ALA A 189 -5.63 1.49 -9.29
C ALA A 189 -6.29 0.99 -8.01
N ALA A 190 -6.61 -0.31 -7.94
CA ALA A 190 -7.19 -0.94 -6.76
C ALA A 190 -6.25 -0.83 -5.55
N LYS A 191 -4.95 -1.07 -5.74
CA LYS A 191 -3.94 -1.03 -4.68
C LYS A 191 -3.72 0.37 -4.11
N HIS A 192 -3.77 1.41 -4.94
CA HIS A 192 -3.39 2.77 -4.53
C HIS A 192 -4.58 3.71 -4.35
N GLY A 193 -5.78 3.35 -4.81
CA GLY A 193 -6.97 4.17 -4.71
C GLY A 193 -6.95 5.35 -5.69
N VAL A 194 -6.51 5.09 -6.92
CA VAL A 194 -6.55 6.06 -8.04
C VAL A 194 -7.31 5.44 -9.21
N PRO A 195 -8.01 6.20 -10.06
CA PRO A 195 -8.77 5.62 -11.18
C PRO A 195 -7.86 4.92 -12.20
N ALA A 196 -8.21 3.70 -12.62
CA ALA A 196 -7.42 2.94 -13.61
C ALA A 196 -7.33 3.66 -14.96
N LYS A 197 -8.42 4.29 -15.39
CA LYS A 197 -8.45 5.13 -16.59
C LYS A 197 -7.53 6.34 -16.51
N LEU A 198 -7.36 6.92 -15.32
CA LEU A 198 -6.42 8.03 -15.13
C LEU A 198 -4.97 7.55 -15.33
N LEU A 199 -4.60 6.38 -14.79
CA LEU A 199 -3.29 5.80 -15.01
C LEU A 199 -3.04 5.48 -16.49
N ALA A 200 -4.02 4.87 -17.16
CA ALA A 200 -3.94 4.57 -18.58
C ALA A 200 -3.81 5.85 -19.43
N ALA A 201 -4.59 6.89 -19.12
CA ALA A 201 -4.53 8.18 -19.81
C ALA A 201 -3.16 8.86 -19.63
N VAL A 202 -2.59 8.84 -18.43
CA VAL A 202 -1.23 9.33 -18.18
C VAL A 202 -0.22 8.52 -18.98
N ALA A 203 -0.24 7.18 -18.91
CA ALA A 203 0.67 6.33 -19.68
C ALA A 203 0.59 6.57 -21.20
N LYS A 204 -0.63 6.83 -21.71
CA LYS A 204 -0.84 7.17 -23.12
C LYS A 204 -0.11 8.46 -23.50
N VAL A 205 -0.21 9.50 -22.68
CA VAL A 205 0.41 10.80 -22.96
C VAL A 205 1.92 10.78 -22.72
N GLU A 206 2.38 10.08 -21.68
CA GLU A 206 3.80 9.98 -21.33
C GLU A 206 4.62 9.25 -22.39
N SER A 207 4.15 8.08 -22.83
CA SER A 207 4.97 7.19 -23.68
C SER A 207 4.22 6.57 -24.85
N GLY A 208 2.92 6.83 -24.99
CA GLY A 208 2.10 6.09 -25.96
C GLY A 208 1.99 4.59 -25.64
N TYR A 209 2.14 4.23 -24.36
CA TYR A 209 2.26 2.86 -23.85
C TYR A 209 3.59 2.15 -24.17
N ASN A 210 4.67 2.89 -24.46
CA ASN A 210 5.98 2.30 -24.72
C ASN A 210 6.76 2.09 -23.40
N PRO A 211 7.00 0.85 -22.94
CA PRO A 211 7.71 0.58 -21.69
C PRO A 211 9.21 0.84 -21.77
N ARG A 212 9.76 1.09 -22.96
CA ARG A 212 11.18 1.35 -23.21
C ARG A 212 11.46 2.82 -23.53
N ALA A 213 10.48 3.70 -23.40
CA ALA A 213 10.62 5.12 -23.71
C ALA A 213 11.67 5.80 -22.81
N VAL A 214 12.46 6.70 -23.38
CA VAL A 214 13.39 7.56 -22.66
C VAL A 214 13.27 8.97 -23.22
N SER A 215 12.94 9.96 -22.39
CA SER A 215 12.91 11.36 -22.82
C SER A 215 14.32 11.96 -22.89
N PRO A 216 14.51 13.08 -23.62
CA PRO A 216 15.77 13.82 -23.58
C PRO A 216 16.19 14.28 -22.18
N ALA A 217 15.23 14.51 -21.29
CA ALA A 217 15.48 14.86 -19.89
C ALA A 217 15.81 13.65 -19.01
N GLY A 218 15.71 12.43 -19.54
CA GLY A 218 16.01 11.19 -18.84
C GLY A 218 14.84 10.53 -18.13
N ALA A 219 13.60 10.93 -18.42
CA ALA A 219 12.40 10.26 -17.92
C ALA A 219 12.27 8.86 -18.54
N GLN A 220 11.92 7.84 -17.75
CA GLN A 220 12.05 6.44 -18.17
C GLN A 220 10.74 5.67 -18.16
N GLY A 221 10.62 4.81 -19.17
CA GLY A 221 9.63 3.75 -19.32
C GLY A 221 8.20 4.24 -19.50
N LEU A 222 7.27 3.33 -19.21
CA LEU A 222 5.85 3.47 -19.53
C LEU A 222 5.22 4.74 -18.97
N MET A 223 5.64 5.12 -17.76
CA MET A 223 5.07 6.24 -17.00
C MET A 223 6.00 7.46 -16.93
N GLN A 224 7.10 7.44 -17.70
CA GLN A 224 8.11 8.51 -17.78
C GLN A 224 8.49 9.08 -16.41
N LEU A 225 8.84 8.20 -15.47
CA LEU A 225 9.33 8.63 -14.17
C LEU A 225 10.78 9.08 -14.30
N MET A 226 11.10 10.26 -13.77
CA MET A 226 12.49 10.68 -13.61
C MET A 226 13.24 9.73 -12.65
N PRO A 227 14.53 9.40 -12.86
CA PRO A 227 15.23 8.39 -12.06
C PRO A 227 15.28 8.70 -10.55
N SER A 228 15.38 9.98 -10.17
CA SER A 228 15.27 10.40 -8.76
C SER A 228 13.89 10.15 -8.18
N THR A 229 12.84 10.43 -8.97
CA THR A 229 11.44 10.24 -8.58
C THR A 229 11.10 8.76 -8.49
N ALA A 230 11.53 7.95 -9.46
CA ALA A 230 11.38 6.50 -9.45
C ALA A 230 11.95 5.88 -8.16
N ARG A 231 13.20 6.22 -7.80
CA ARG A 231 13.82 5.77 -6.54
C ARG A 231 13.02 6.19 -5.31
N GLY A 232 12.56 7.44 -5.25
CA GLY A 232 11.74 7.95 -4.15
C GLY A 232 10.39 7.22 -4.00
N LEU A 233 9.88 6.62 -5.08
CA LEU A 233 8.63 5.85 -5.11
C LEU A 233 8.83 4.35 -4.90
N GLY A 234 10.07 3.90 -4.73
CA GLY A 234 10.44 2.48 -4.63
C GLY A 234 10.33 1.73 -5.96
N VAL A 235 10.62 2.42 -7.07
CA VAL A 235 10.73 1.82 -8.41
C VAL A 235 12.21 1.59 -8.69
N ASP A 236 12.63 0.33 -8.63
CA ASP A 236 14.01 -0.09 -8.88
C ASP A 236 14.32 -0.09 -10.39
N ASN A 237 13.31 -0.44 -11.21
CA ASN A 237 13.41 -0.45 -12.66
C ASN A 237 12.19 0.23 -13.30
N ALA A 238 12.36 1.46 -13.79
CA ALA A 238 11.29 2.21 -14.46
C ALA A 238 10.91 1.65 -15.85
N PHE A 239 11.73 0.77 -16.44
CA PHE A 239 11.40 0.05 -17.67
C PHE A 239 10.53 -1.19 -17.44
N ASP A 240 10.38 -1.62 -16.19
CA ASP A 240 9.41 -2.64 -15.81
C ASP A 240 8.00 -2.01 -15.74
N PRO A 241 7.04 -2.43 -16.58
CA PRO A 241 5.72 -1.81 -16.62
C PRO A 241 4.99 -1.85 -15.27
N LYS A 242 5.11 -2.94 -14.53
CA LYS A 242 4.42 -3.10 -13.24
C LYS A 242 4.98 -2.12 -12.21
N GLN A 243 6.31 -2.03 -12.08
CA GLN A 243 6.94 -1.09 -11.17
C GLN A 243 6.67 0.36 -11.57
N ALA A 244 6.76 0.70 -12.86
CA ALA A 244 6.47 2.04 -13.35
C ALA A 244 5.03 2.48 -13.04
N ILE A 245 4.05 1.60 -13.31
CA ILE A 245 2.62 1.88 -13.03
C ILE A 245 2.38 2.00 -11.52
N GLU A 246 2.95 1.13 -10.69
CA GLU A 246 2.83 1.24 -9.22
C GLU A 246 3.43 2.55 -8.69
N GLY A 247 4.60 2.95 -9.20
CA GLY A 247 5.23 4.22 -8.84
C GLY A 247 4.37 5.42 -9.25
N ALA A 248 3.89 5.45 -10.49
CA ALA A 248 3.03 6.51 -10.98
C ALA A 248 1.71 6.61 -10.21
N ALA A 249 1.13 5.48 -9.81
CA ALA A 249 -0.07 5.45 -8.97
C ALA A 249 0.16 6.07 -7.59
N LYS A 250 1.30 5.79 -6.95
CA LYS A 250 1.69 6.46 -5.69
C LYS A 250 1.86 7.97 -5.88
N LEU A 251 2.52 8.39 -6.97
CA LEU A 251 2.74 9.80 -7.28
C LEU A 251 1.42 10.54 -7.52
N LEU A 252 0.54 10.01 -8.35
CA LEU A 252 -0.78 10.59 -8.62
C LEU A 252 -1.65 10.64 -7.36
N LYS A 253 -1.63 9.60 -6.51
CA LYS A 253 -2.32 9.63 -5.22
C LYS A 253 -1.84 10.78 -4.35
N SER A 254 -0.52 10.94 -4.22
CA SER A 254 0.08 12.02 -3.44
C SER A 254 -0.34 13.39 -3.99
N ASN A 255 -0.28 13.57 -5.30
CA ASN A 255 -0.64 14.82 -5.95
C ASN A 255 -2.14 15.14 -5.79
N LEU A 256 -3.03 14.16 -5.97
CA LEU A 256 -4.47 14.35 -5.78
C LEU A 256 -4.80 14.72 -4.33
N ARG A 257 -4.12 14.11 -3.35
CA ARG A 257 -4.28 14.44 -1.93
C ARG A 257 -3.80 15.86 -1.61
N GLU A 258 -2.65 16.23 -2.15
CA GLU A 258 -2.02 17.52 -1.89
C GLU A 258 -2.81 18.68 -2.50
N PHE A 259 -3.14 18.57 -3.79
CA PHE A 259 -3.71 19.69 -4.55
C PHE A 259 -5.23 19.67 -4.62
N LYS A 260 -5.88 18.55 -4.28
CA LYS A 260 -7.36 18.39 -4.28
C LYS A 260 -8.04 18.78 -5.60
N SER A 261 -7.27 18.81 -6.67
CA SER A 261 -7.67 19.20 -8.03
C SER A 261 -6.96 18.30 -9.01
N LEU A 262 -7.72 17.70 -9.94
CA LEU A 262 -7.16 16.83 -10.97
C LEU A 262 -6.17 17.58 -11.85
N ASP A 263 -6.51 18.81 -12.24
CA ASP A 263 -5.69 19.62 -13.15
C ASP A 263 -4.34 19.97 -12.50
N LEU A 264 -4.34 20.34 -11.22
CA LEU A 264 -3.12 20.61 -10.46
C LEU A 264 -2.33 19.34 -10.16
N ALA A 265 -3.00 18.21 -9.93
CA ALA A 265 -2.33 16.94 -9.71
C ALA A 265 -1.60 16.42 -10.95
N LEU A 266 -2.20 16.63 -12.13
CA LEU A 266 -1.58 16.35 -13.43
C LEU A 266 -0.44 17.33 -13.74
N ALA A 267 -0.62 18.62 -13.46
CA ALA A 267 0.46 19.59 -13.57
C ALA A 267 1.65 19.23 -12.67
N ALA A 268 1.38 18.78 -11.43
CA ALA A 268 2.41 18.33 -10.50
C ALA A 268 3.09 17.01 -10.94
N TYR A 269 2.42 16.18 -11.73
CA TYR A 269 3.03 14.97 -12.29
C TYR A 269 4.09 15.33 -13.33
N ASN A 270 3.80 16.27 -14.23
CA ASN A 270 4.72 16.71 -15.29
C ASN A 270 5.78 17.71 -14.81
N ALA A 271 5.40 18.75 -14.05
CA ALA A 271 6.28 19.84 -13.62
C ALA A 271 6.87 19.67 -12.21
N GLY A 272 6.40 18.68 -11.45
CA GLY A 272 6.70 18.52 -10.04
C GLY A 272 5.82 19.41 -9.14
N GLY A 273 5.47 18.90 -7.96
CA GLY A 273 4.59 19.60 -7.01
C GLY A 273 5.17 20.91 -6.45
N GLY A 274 6.51 21.05 -6.39
CA GLY A 274 7.15 22.30 -5.97
C GLY A 274 6.86 23.47 -6.92
N ALA A 275 6.81 23.21 -8.23
CA ALA A 275 6.45 24.23 -9.21
C ALA A 275 4.98 24.66 -9.05
N VAL A 276 4.06 23.69 -8.91
CA VAL A 276 2.63 23.99 -8.71
C VAL A 276 2.40 24.84 -7.45
N LYS A 277 3.09 24.53 -6.35
CA LYS A 277 3.03 25.34 -5.12
C LYS A 277 3.61 26.74 -5.30
N LYS A 278 4.73 26.87 -6.01
CA LYS A 278 5.39 28.15 -6.26
C LYS A 278 4.52 29.11 -7.08
N TYR A 279 3.79 28.58 -8.07
CA TYR A 279 2.95 29.37 -8.97
C TYR A 279 1.48 29.44 -8.52
N ASP A 280 1.13 28.77 -7.42
CA ASP A 280 -0.25 28.63 -6.91
C ASP A 280 -1.26 28.21 -8.00
N GLY A 281 -0.83 27.28 -8.87
CA GLY A 281 -1.57 26.96 -10.08
C GLY A 281 -0.76 26.11 -11.06
N ILE A 282 -1.28 25.95 -12.28
CA ILE A 282 -0.53 25.31 -13.37
C ILE A 282 0.64 26.24 -13.72
N PRO A 283 1.91 25.79 -13.58
CA PRO A 283 3.07 26.61 -13.88
C PRO A 283 3.04 27.11 -15.34
N PRO A 284 3.62 28.29 -15.64
CA PRO A 284 3.67 28.85 -17.00
C PRO A 284 4.71 28.16 -17.88
N PHE A 285 4.80 26.82 -17.79
CA PHE A 285 5.61 25.98 -18.64
C PHE A 285 4.72 25.50 -19.80
N ALA A 286 5.11 25.83 -21.04
CA ALA A 286 4.32 25.51 -22.22
C ALA A 286 4.01 24.00 -22.32
N GLU A 287 4.97 23.15 -21.94
CA GLU A 287 4.79 21.71 -21.86
C GLU A 287 3.67 21.33 -20.88
N THR A 288 3.71 21.84 -19.66
CA THR A 288 2.73 21.52 -18.60
C THR A 288 1.33 22.05 -18.92
N GLN A 289 1.24 23.26 -19.47
CA GLN A 289 -0.03 23.83 -19.92
C GLN A 289 -0.67 23.01 -21.04
N ALA A 290 0.13 22.40 -21.92
CA ALA A 290 -0.34 21.47 -22.95
C ALA A 290 -0.59 20.06 -22.41
N TYR A 291 0.13 19.64 -21.38
CA TYR A 291 0.07 18.29 -20.81
C TYR A 291 -1.29 17.99 -20.16
N VAL A 292 -1.77 18.87 -19.28
CA VAL A 292 -3.03 18.69 -18.55
C VAL A 292 -4.23 18.43 -19.48
N PRO A 293 -4.51 19.26 -20.52
CA PRO A 293 -5.62 19.00 -21.42
C PRO A 293 -5.41 17.74 -22.27
N LYS A 294 -4.17 17.37 -22.65
CA LYS A 294 -3.89 16.11 -23.36
C LYS A 294 -4.27 14.89 -22.53
N VAL A 295 -3.91 14.87 -21.24
CA VAL A 295 -4.27 13.76 -20.35
C VAL A 295 -5.78 13.69 -20.15
N LYS A 296 -6.46 14.82 -19.98
CA LYS A 296 -7.93 14.87 -19.85
C LYS A 296 -8.63 14.38 -21.12
N ALA A 297 -8.12 14.73 -22.30
CA ALA A 297 -8.64 14.23 -23.57
C ALA A 297 -8.43 12.71 -23.69
N ALA A 298 -7.24 12.20 -23.34
CA ALA A 298 -6.97 10.76 -23.31
C ALA A 298 -7.87 10.03 -22.30
N LEU A 299 -8.15 10.64 -21.14
CA LEU A 299 -9.06 10.11 -20.13
C LEU A 299 -10.50 10.02 -20.64
N ALA A 300 -11.01 11.08 -21.28
CA ALA A 300 -12.35 11.10 -21.86
C ALA A 300 -12.51 10.07 -23.00
N ALA A 301 -11.45 9.82 -23.77
CA ALA A 301 -11.45 8.81 -24.83
C ALA A 301 -11.55 7.36 -24.31
N LEU A 302 -11.32 7.12 -23.02
CA LEU A 302 -11.50 5.81 -22.38
C LEU A 302 -12.95 5.56 -21.91
N GLY A 303 -13.88 6.48 -22.19
CA GLY A 303 -15.31 6.42 -21.83
C GLY A 303 -15.55 6.65 -20.35
#